data_AF-A9HNP8-F1
#
_entry.id   AF-A9HNP8-F1
#
_cell.length_a   1.000
_cell.length_b   1.000
_cell.length_c   1.000
_cell.angle_alpha   90.00
_cell.angle_beta   90.00
_cell.angle_gamma   90.00
#
_symmetry.space_group_name_H-M   'P 1'
#
loop_
_entity.id
_entity.type
_entity.pdbx_description
1 polymer ?
#
loop_
_entity_poly.entity_id
_entity_poly.type
_entity_poly.pdbx_seq_one_letter_code
_entity_poly.pdbx_strand_id
1 'polypeptide(L)'
;MTAGIMSAGRIQVRGGGLQAGKYLVLAGAVFNLALCFVSTRHWLHIGNAQIAMVEIAIMAAGFYLIRHQVDRNALWIMAVTFGFLVGAKLVNPALSFKIVHDVGIMYIFFVLGRMTTERVAWSTIWILTALVLAVGMVELIFTDMYASLFNIWDYYVQKGVISSDTVNYSNTNLFLSGNRGAGAGRTFFQSIFGPHRVSSLFLEPDSLGNFSAVLFAWCLSVSRNQPGRRCVLLYGLAVLCFILADSRFASGCCMLMLLMRISPFCRVPLVAFLCPVIVATGLTVLGSLHELPGVLPAIIKDDLSGRLIFSGRLLDYWNIGQWFGLAPSQVYTSDTGYAYVLNNLGAILTLFYLGVFAFHRSRTPESAIMKTMISVYFATSLCIGASVFTIKTAALLWFLYGVTEVMGPARQSVRPVRAARPAARAVLPHVAGAAV
;
A
#
# COMPACT_ATOMS: atom_id res chain seq x y z
N MET A 1 35.44 5.99 -29.15
CA MET A 1 34.76 4.83 -29.75
C MET A 1 33.55 4.50 -28.89
N THR A 2 32.38 4.54 -29.54
CA THR A 2 31.04 4.03 -29.16
C THR A 2 30.46 4.38 -27.78
N ALA A 3 29.77 5.53 -27.76
CA ALA A 3 28.67 5.84 -26.84
C ALA A 3 27.44 4.97 -27.18
N GLY A 4 27.02 4.12 -26.24
CA GLY A 4 25.82 3.31 -26.34
C GLY A 4 24.57 4.15 -26.06
N ILE A 5 23.79 4.39 -27.12
CA ILE A 5 22.49 5.04 -27.07
C ILE A 5 21.50 4.08 -26.38
N MET A 6 21.18 4.36 -25.11
CA MET A 6 20.03 3.75 -24.45
C MET A 6 18.76 4.27 -25.11
N SER A 7 18.16 3.41 -25.93
CA SER A 7 16.81 3.57 -26.48
C SER A 7 15.82 3.78 -25.35
N ALA A 8 15.25 4.99 -25.28
CA ALA A 8 14.07 5.26 -24.48
C ALA A 8 12.88 4.55 -25.14
N GLY A 9 12.50 3.40 -24.60
CA GLY A 9 11.31 2.67 -25.03
C GLY A 9 10.09 3.57 -24.96
N ARG A 10 9.53 3.90 -26.13
CA ARG A 10 8.21 4.54 -26.24
C ARG A 10 7.19 3.56 -25.65
N ILE A 11 6.58 3.94 -24.53
CA ILE A 11 5.41 3.25 -23.99
C ILE A 11 4.26 3.53 -24.97
N GLN A 12 4.04 2.62 -25.92
CA GLN A 12 2.94 2.71 -26.87
C GLN A 12 1.67 2.21 -26.17
N VAL A 13 0.93 3.13 -25.57
CA VAL A 13 -0.26 2.81 -24.77
C VAL A 13 -1.47 2.66 -25.68
N ARG A 14 -1.97 1.42 -25.86
CA ARG A 14 -3.29 1.18 -26.47
C ARG A 14 -4.38 1.69 -25.50
N GLY A 15 -5.35 2.44 -26.00
CA GLY A 15 -6.41 3.10 -25.22
C GLY A 15 -7.13 2.24 -24.17
N GLY A 16 -7.28 0.93 -24.42
CA GLY A 16 -7.88 -0.01 -23.46
C GLY A 16 -7.02 -0.33 -22.23
N GLY A 17 -5.68 -0.27 -22.34
CA GLY A 17 -4.76 -0.54 -21.22
C GLY A 17 -4.76 0.54 -20.15
N LEU A 18 -5.11 1.79 -20.52
CA LEU A 18 -5.14 2.94 -19.61
C LEU A 18 -6.20 2.84 -18.52
N GLN A 19 -7.36 2.25 -18.85
CA GLN A 19 -8.49 2.14 -17.92
C GLN A 19 -8.46 0.82 -17.14
N ALA A 20 -7.76 -0.19 -17.66
CA ALA A 20 -7.71 -1.52 -17.04
C ALA A 20 -7.11 -1.49 -15.63
N GLY A 21 -6.08 -0.68 -15.38
CA GLY A 21 -5.50 -0.51 -14.05
C GLY A 21 -6.51 -0.04 -13.00
N LYS A 22 -7.35 0.94 -13.35
CA LYS A 22 -8.45 1.42 -12.49
C LYS A 22 -9.42 0.30 -12.12
N TYR A 23 -9.86 -0.49 -13.09
CA TYR A 23 -10.82 -1.57 -12.84
C TYR A 23 -10.24 -2.67 -11.95
N LEU A 24 -8.95 -2.99 -12.08
CA LEU A 24 -8.28 -3.94 -11.20
C LEU A 24 -8.13 -3.42 -9.77
N VAL A 25 -7.85 -2.13 -9.59
CA VAL A 25 -7.82 -1.50 -8.26
C VAL A 25 -9.21 -1.53 -7.63
N LEU A 26 -10.26 -1.20 -8.39
CA LEU A 26 -11.65 -1.28 -7.92
C LEU A 26 -12.04 -2.73 -7.55
N ALA A 27 -11.67 -3.70 -8.38
CA ALA A 27 -11.90 -5.12 -8.10
C ALA A 27 -11.20 -5.55 -6.81
N GLY A 28 -9.94 -5.16 -6.61
CA GLY A 28 -9.16 -5.44 -5.40
C GLY A 28 -9.76 -4.83 -4.13
N ALA A 29 -10.46 -3.70 -4.22
CA ALA A 29 -11.15 -3.11 -3.08
C ALA A 29 -12.51 -3.79 -2.81
N VAL A 30 -13.29 -4.10 -3.85
CA VAL A 30 -14.70 -4.53 -3.73
C VAL A 30 -14.88 -6.04 -3.55
N PHE A 31 -13.96 -6.87 -4.05
CA PHE A 31 -14.20 -8.32 -4.11
C PHE A 31 -14.51 -8.96 -2.76
N ASN A 32 -13.88 -8.49 -1.67
CA ASN A 32 -14.15 -9.03 -0.33
C ASN A 32 -15.60 -8.80 0.12
N LEU A 33 -16.15 -7.60 -0.14
CA LEU A 33 -17.56 -7.31 0.14
C LEU A 33 -18.48 -8.21 -0.68
N ALA A 34 -18.17 -8.39 -1.97
CA ALA A 34 -18.96 -9.25 -2.87
C ALA A 34 -18.93 -10.72 -2.43
N LEU A 35 -17.77 -11.24 -2.04
CA LEU A 35 -17.64 -12.60 -1.50
C LEU A 35 -18.42 -12.72 -0.18
N CYS A 36 -18.27 -11.77 0.75
CA CYS A 36 -19.04 -11.79 1.99
C CYS A 36 -20.56 -11.82 1.75
N PHE A 37 -21.07 -11.06 0.76
CA PHE A 37 -22.48 -11.13 0.37
C PHE A 37 -22.90 -12.52 -0.10
N VAL A 38 -22.12 -13.13 -1.00
CA VAL A 38 -22.39 -14.48 -1.54
C VAL A 38 -22.35 -15.53 -0.42
N SER A 39 -21.41 -15.40 0.51
CA SER A 39 -21.29 -16.26 1.69
C SER A 39 -22.50 -16.11 2.63
N THR A 40 -22.95 -14.87 2.85
CA THR A 40 -24.10 -14.57 3.74
C THR A 40 -25.41 -15.11 3.18
N ARG A 41 -25.56 -15.15 1.85
CA ARG A 41 -26.72 -15.76 1.19
C ARG A 41 -26.67 -17.28 1.13
N HIS A 42 -25.63 -17.90 1.71
CA HIS A 42 -25.38 -19.34 1.68
C HIS A 42 -25.32 -19.94 0.27
N TRP A 43 -25.03 -19.13 -0.75
CA TRP A 43 -24.93 -19.61 -2.13
C TRP A 43 -23.67 -20.43 -2.36
N LEU A 44 -22.57 -20.04 -1.72
CA LEU A 44 -21.29 -20.73 -1.77
C LEU A 44 -20.61 -20.61 -0.41
N HIS A 45 -20.00 -21.69 0.07
CA HIS A 45 -19.11 -21.63 1.22
C HIS A 45 -17.77 -21.04 0.79
N ILE A 46 -17.38 -19.92 1.40
CA ILE A 46 -16.19 -19.16 0.99
C ILE A 46 -15.10 -19.36 2.02
N GLY A 47 -14.22 -20.31 1.75
CA GLY A 47 -13.00 -20.52 2.52
C GLY A 47 -11.81 -19.72 1.98
N ASN A 48 -10.64 -19.95 2.58
CA ASN A 48 -9.39 -19.31 2.19
C ASN A 48 -8.98 -19.57 0.74
N ALA A 49 -9.28 -20.76 0.20
CA ALA A 49 -8.92 -21.13 -1.15
C ALA A 49 -9.65 -20.26 -2.19
N GLN A 50 -10.95 -20.01 -2.01
CA GLN A 50 -11.76 -19.19 -2.92
C GLN A 50 -11.29 -17.73 -2.92
N ILE A 51 -10.99 -17.18 -1.74
CA ILE A 51 -10.46 -15.83 -1.61
C ILE A 51 -9.11 -15.72 -2.32
N ALA A 52 -8.20 -16.65 -2.06
CA ALA A 52 -6.89 -16.69 -2.70
C ALA A 52 -7.00 -16.85 -4.23
N MET A 53 -7.95 -17.64 -4.74
CA MET A 53 -8.18 -17.77 -6.18
C MET A 53 -8.61 -16.44 -6.82
N VAL A 54 -9.51 -15.69 -6.19
CA VAL A 54 -9.94 -14.37 -6.71
C VAL A 54 -8.78 -13.37 -6.67
N GLU A 55 -8.01 -13.35 -5.59
CA GLU A 55 -6.81 -12.49 -5.49
C GLU A 55 -5.78 -12.82 -6.58
N ILE A 56 -5.48 -14.10 -6.78
CA ILE A 56 -4.57 -14.58 -7.83
C ILE A 56 -5.13 -14.23 -9.22
N ALA A 57 -6.44 -14.35 -9.45
CA ALA A 57 -7.05 -13.99 -10.73
C ALA A 57 -6.90 -12.49 -11.05
N ILE A 58 -7.11 -11.61 -10.05
CA ILE A 58 -6.90 -10.16 -10.20
C ILE A 58 -5.42 -9.88 -10.49
N MET A 59 -4.52 -10.53 -9.76
CA MET A 59 -3.07 -10.38 -9.98
C MET A 59 -2.63 -10.91 -11.34
N ALA A 60 -3.15 -12.06 -11.79
CA ALA A 60 -2.83 -12.66 -13.08
C ALA A 60 -3.31 -11.76 -14.23
N ALA A 61 -4.49 -11.18 -14.11
CA ALA A 61 -4.99 -10.17 -15.06
C ALA A 61 -4.08 -8.93 -15.09
N GLY A 62 -3.65 -8.44 -13.93
CA GLY A 62 -2.70 -7.33 -13.83
C GLY A 62 -1.34 -7.66 -14.46
N PHE A 63 -0.79 -8.84 -14.16
CA PHE A 63 0.46 -9.33 -14.71
C PHE A 63 0.39 -9.46 -16.24
N TYR A 64 -0.70 -10.02 -16.76
CA TYR A 64 -0.95 -10.12 -18.20
C TYR A 64 -0.88 -8.74 -18.87
N LEU A 65 -1.47 -7.69 -18.27
CA LEU A 65 -1.45 -6.35 -18.83
C LEU A 65 -0.05 -5.72 -18.85
N ILE A 66 0.78 -5.97 -17.83
CA ILE A 66 2.12 -5.39 -17.71
C ILE A 66 3.22 -6.23 -18.36
N ARG A 67 2.93 -7.43 -18.88
CA ARG A 67 3.93 -8.42 -19.33
C ARG A 67 5.01 -7.87 -20.28
N HIS A 68 4.68 -6.87 -21.10
CA HIS A 68 5.60 -6.25 -22.05
C HIS A 68 6.41 -5.08 -21.45
N GLN A 69 6.11 -4.69 -20.22
CA GLN A 69 6.74 -3.58 -19.48
C GLN A 69 7.57 -4.08 -18.28
N VAL A 70 7.71 -5.39 -18.12
CA VAL A 70 8.49 -5.98 -17.04
C VAL A 70 9.98 -5.78 -17.31
N ASP A 71 10.62 -5.02 -16.45
CA ASP A 71 12.06 -4.75 -16.52
C ASP A 71 12.85 -6.04 -16.24
N ARG A 72 13.90 -6.33 -17.02
CA ARG A 72 14.76 -7.53 -16.83
C ARG A 72 15.32 -7.61 -15.41
N ASN A 73 15.69 -6.47 -14.82
CA ASN A 73 16.21 -6.42 -13.45
C ASN A 73 15.14 -6.81 -12.42
N ALA A 74 13.88 -6.42 -12.63
CA ALA A 74 12.79 -6.81 -11.75
C ALA A 74 12.54 -8.33 -11.81
N LEU A 75 12.64 -8.92 -13.01
CA LEU A 75 12.53 -10.37 -13.19
C LEU A 75 13.67 -11.11 -12.47
N TRP A 76 14.91 -10.62 -12.56
CA TRP A 76 16.03 -11.19 -11.80
C TRP A 76 15.85 -11.08 -10.29
N ILE A 77 15.42 -9.91 -9.79
CA ILE A 77 15.14 -9.72 -8.36
C ILE A 77 14.07 -10.71 -7.90
N MET A 78 12.97 -10.84 -8.65
CA MET A 78 11.91 -11.80 -8.31
C MET A 78 12.39 -13.25 -8.36
N ALA A 79 13.21 -13.62 -9.35
CA ALA A 79 13.76 -14.97 -9.47
C ALA A 79 14.71 -15.30 -8.30
N VAL A 80 15.59 -14.37 -7.91
CA VAL A 80 16.49 -14.53 -6.76
C VAL A 80 15.70 -14.61 -5.46
N THR A 81 14.71 -13.74 -5.26
CA THR A 81 13.84 -13.79 -4.08
C THR A 81 13.07 -15.10 -4.02
N PHE A 82 12.49 -15.55 -5.13
CA PHE A 82 11.77 -16.82 -5.17
C PHE A 82 12.69 -18.00 -4.86
N GLY A 83 13.89 -18.04 -5.47
CA GLY A 83 14.90 -19.06 -5.19
C GLY A 83 15.34 -19.07 -3.73
N PHE A 84 15.58 -17.89 -3.14
CA PHE A 84 15.88 -17.77 -1.71
C PHE A 84 14.74 -18.30 -0.84
N LEU A 85 13.49 -17.93 -1.12
CA LEU A 85 12.34 -18.36 -0.32
C LEU A 85 12.09 -19.86 -0.45
N VAL A 86 12.31 -20.45 -1.62
CA VAL A 86 12.26 -21.91 -1.80
C VAL A 86 13.34 -22.57 -0.93
N GLY A 87 14.58 -22.08 -0.97
CA GLY A 87 15.65 -22.57 -0.11
C GLY A 87 15.35 -22.41 1.38
N ALA A 88 14.86 -21.25 1.80
CA ALA A 88 14.46 -20.98 3.17
C ALA A 88 13.31 -21.88 3.62
N LYS A 89 12.36 -22.20 2.74
CA LYS A 89 11.26 -23.12 3.04
C LYS A 89 11.70 -24.57 3.23
N LEU A 90 12.77 -25.00 2.56
CA LEU A 90 13.36 -26.33 2.81
C LEU A 90 13.93 -26.44 4.22
N VAL A 91 14.42 -25.33 4.80
CA VAL A 91 14.92 -25.27 6.18
C VAL A 91 13.79 -25.01 7.18
N ASN A 92 12.83 -24.15 6.81
CA ASN A 92 11.68 -23.76 7.61
C ASN A 92 10.37 -24.12 6.86
N PRO A 93 9.83 -25.33 7.04
CA PRO A 93 8.63 -25.78 6.33
C PRO A 93 7.39 -24.90 6.59
N ALA A 94 7.34 -24.24 7.74
CA ALA A 94 6.27 -23.33 8.13
C ALA A 94 6.35 -21.95 7.45
N LEU A 95 7.43 -21.67 6.69
CA LEU A 95 7.56 -20.44 5.93
C LEU A 95 6.46 -20.33 4.86
N SER A 96 5.76 -19.20 4.87
CA SER A 96 4.65 -18.94 3.96
C SER A 96 5.13 -18.24 2.69
N PHE A 97 4.66 -18.70 1.53
CA PHE A 97 4.90 -18.02 0.26
C PHE A 97 3.99 -16.81 0.03
N LYS A 98 3.13 -16.47 1.01
CA LYS A 98 2.24 -15.32 0.92
C LYS A 98 2.99 -14.00 0.64
N ILE A 99 4.23 -13.88 1.11
CA ILE A 99 5.02 -12.67 0.87
C ILE A 99 5.37 -12.46 -0.62
N VAL A 100 5.47 -13.53 -1.41
CA VAL A 100 5.68 -13.43 -2.87
C VAL A 100 4.46 -12.80 -3.53
N HIS A 101 3.27 -13.19 -3.09
CA HIS A 101 2.01 -12.59 -3.48
C HIS A 101 1.98 -11.11 -3.11
N ASP A 102 2.32 -10.78 -1.86
CA ASP A 102 2.30 -9.40 -1.36
C ASP A 102 3.26 -8.48 -2.16
N VAL A 103 4.50 -8.93 -2.42
CA VAL A 103 5.46 -8.20 -3.28
C VAL A 103 4.98 -8.11 -4.73
N GLY A 104 4.31 -9.16 -5.23
CA GLY A 104 3.69 -9.17 -6.55
C GLY A 104 2.65 -8.06 -6.72
N ILE A 105 1.77 -7.86 -5.72
CA ILE A 105 0.80 -6.75 -5.74
C ILE A 105 1.53 -5.41 -5.85
N MET A 106 2.56 -5.19 -5.04
CA MET A 106 3.33 -3.94 -5.04
C MET A 106 3.87 -3.64 -6.44
N TYR A 107 4.53 -4.61 -7.07
CA TYR A 107 5.13 -4.44 -8.39
C TYR A 107 4.07 -4.27 -9.49
N ILE A 108 3.04 -5.12 -9.52
CA ILE A 108 2.03 -5.13 -10.58
C ILE A 108 1.32 -3.78 -10.63
N PHE A 109 0.78 -3.33 -9.50
CA PHE A 109 0.02 -2.10 -9.45
C PHE A 109 0.90 -0.85 -9.64
N PHE A 110 2.16 -0.88 -9.20
CA PHE A 110 3.13 0.18 -9.50
C PHE A 110 3.35 0.33 -11.02
N VAL A 111 3.58 -0.76 -11.74
CA VAL A 111 3.79 -0.70 -13.21
C VAL A 111 2.50 -0.28 -13.92
N LEU A 112 1.33 -0.78 -13.51
CA LEU A 112 0.03 -0.32 -14.03
C LEU A 112 -0.16 1.19 -13.82
N GLY A 113 0.23 1.71 -12.66
CA GLY A 113 0.22 3.15 -12.38
C GLY A 113 1.08 3.95 -13.35
N ARG A 114 2.30 3.49 -13.65
CA ARG A 114 3.22 4.14 -14.60
C ARG A 114 2.67 4.16 -16.04
N MET A 115 1.80 3.23 -16.40
CA MET A 115 1.17 3.16 -17.72
C MET A 115 -0.09 4.04 -17.83
N THR A 116 -0.46 4.72 -16.74
CA THR A 116 -1.74 5.40 -16.60
C THR A 116 -1.57 6.93 -16.54
N THR A 117 -2.67 7.66 -16.70
CA THR A 117 -2.70 9.13 -16.62
C THR A 117 -3.20 9.63 -15.27
N GLU A 118 -2.82 10.86 -14.92
CA GLU A 118 -3.32 11.57 -13.73
C GLU A 118 -4.85 11.59 -13.65
N ARG A 119 -5.55 11.78 -14.79
CA ARG A 119 -7.02 11.81 -14.84
C ARG A 119 -7.64 10.50 -14.34
N VAL A 120 -7.06 9.36 -14.73
CA VAL A 120 -7.56 8.05 -14.31
C VAL A 120 -7.30 7.82 -12.82
N ALA A 121 -6.17 8.29 -12.28
CA ALA A 121 -5.90 8.24 -10.84
C ALA A 121 -6.93 9.03 -10.03
N TRP A 122 -7.21 10.28 -10.44
CA TRP A 122 -8.27 11.09 -9.82
C TRP A 122 -9.64 10.42 -9.88
N SER A 123 -10.01 9.88 -11.05
CA SER A 123 -11.27 9.13 -11.21
C SER A 123 -11.31 7.90 -10.29
N THR A 124 -10.22 7.15 -10.17
CA THR A 124 -10.12 5.96 -9.31
C THR A 124 -10.33 6.33 -7.84
N ILE A 125 -9.65 7.39 -7.37
CA ILE A 125 -9.79 7.90 -6.01
C ILE A 125 -11.22 8.33 -5.74
N TRP A 126 -11.82 9.15 -6.60
CA TRP A 126 -13.18 9.64 -6.38
C TRP A 126 -14.21 8.53 -6.35
N ILE A 127 -14.12 7.55 -7.26
CA ILE A 127 -15.03 6.40 -7.28
C ILE A 127 -14.86 5.56 -6.00
N LEU A 128 -13.62 5.24 -5.61
CA LEU A 128 -13.38 4.47 -4.38
C LEU A 128 -13.86 5.19 -3.13
N THR A 129 -13.53 6.47 -2.99
CA THR A 129 -13.96 7.27 -1.84
C THR A 129 -15.49 7.36 -1.79
N ALA A 130 -16.16 7.54 -2.94
CA ALA A 130 -17.62 7.53 -3.00
C ALA A 130 -18.21 6.18 -2.58
N LEU A 131 -17.65 5.06 -3.07
CA LEU A 131 -18.10 3.71 -2.68
C LEU A 131 -17.88 3.44 -1.19
N VAL A 132 -16.70 3.78 -0.67
CA VAL A 132 -16.36 3.62 0.75
C VAL A 132 -17.27 4.46 1.64
N LEU A 133 -17.54 5.71 1.27
CA LEU A 133 -18.44 6.54 2.06
C LEU A 133 -19.89 6.09 1.94
N ALA A 134 -20.36 5.70 0.74
CA ALA A 134 -21.72 5.22 0.55
C ALA A 134 -22.00 3.95 1.38
N VAL A 135 -21.12 2.95 1.28
CA VAL A 135 -21.27 1.70 2.06
C VAL A 135 -21.09 1.97 3.56
N GLY A 136 -20.13 2.82 3.94
CA GLY A 136 -19.89 3.18 5.34
C GLY A 136 -21.04 3.96 5.97
N MET A 137 -21.72 4.82 5.21
CA MET A 137 -22.92 5.52 5.68
C MET A 137 -24.12 4.56 5.83
N VAL A 138 -24.26 3.57 4.94
CA VAL A 138 -25.28 2.52 5.10
C VAL A 138 -25.01 1.70 6.36
N GLU A 139 -23.77 1.30 6.62
CA GLU A 139 -23.38 0.60 7.85
C GLU A 139 -23.66 1.43 9.11
N LEU A 140 -23.34 2.73 9.07
CA LEU A 140 -23.53 3.64 10.20
C LEU A 140 -25.01 3.92 10.50
N ILE A 141 -25.84 4.16 9.48
CA ILE A 141 -27.25 4.55 9.66
C ILE A 141 -28.15 3.31 9.81
N PHE A 142 -27.87 2.24 9.08
CA PHE A 142 -28.68 1.02 9.01
C PHE A 142 -27.86 -0.20 9.42
N THR A 143 -27.30 -0.17 10.63
CA THR A 143 -26.38 -1.22 11.11
C THR A 143 -27.00 -2.62 11.08
N ASP A 144 -28.26 -2.78 11.47
CA ASP A 144 -28.96 -4.09 11.46
C ASP A 144 -29.18 -4.61 10.02
N MET A 145 -29.53 -3.72 9.10
CA MET A 145 -29.65 -4.08 7.68
C MET A 145 -28.29 -4.47 7.11
N TYR A 146 -27.24 -3.71 7.42
CA TYR A 146 -25.89 -4.03 6.98
C TYR A 146 -25.40 -5.38 7.55
N ALA A 147 -25.64 -5.63 8.84
CA ALA A 147 -25.27 -6.88 9.53
C ALA A 147 -26.08 -8.11 9.06
N SER A 148 -27.29 -7.92 8.51
CA SER A 148 -28.08 -8.99 7.89
C SER A 148 -27.71 -9.23 6.43
N LEU A 149 -27.24 -8.20 5.70
CA LEU A 149 -26.74 -8.33 4.34
C LEU A 149 -25.33 -8.91 4.28
N PHE A 150 -24.50 -8.59 5.28
CA PHE A 150 -23.11 -9.00 5.39
C PHE A 150 -22.88 -9.60 6.78
N ASN A 151 -22.93 -10.92 6.88
CA ASN A 151 -22.52 -11.61 8.09
C ASN A 151 -20.99 -11.73 8.11
N ILE A 152 -20.37 -10.68 8.64
CA ILE A 152 -18.91 -10.52 8.69
C ILE A 152 -18.31 -11.57 9.62
N TRP A 153 -18.94 -11.82 10.77
CA TRP A 153 -18.46 -12.82 11.73
C TRP A 153 -18.28 -14.19 11.08
N ASP A 154 -19.34 -14.74 10.50
CA ASP A 154 -19.29 -16.06 9.87
C ASP A 154 -18.34 -16.10 8.68
N TYR A 155 -18.27 -15.01 7.90
CA TYR A 155 -17.31 -14.89 6.81
C TYR A 155 -15.85 -15.00 7.29
N TYR A 156 -15.49 -14.34 8.41
CA TYR A 156 -14.13 -14.41 8.96
C TYR A 156 -13.83 -15.71 9.72
N VAL A 157 -14.84 -16.39 10.25
CA VAL A 157 -14.72 -17.76 10.79
C VAL A 157 -14.47 -18.76 9.65
N GLN A 158 -15.20 -18.67 8.55
CA GLN A 158 -14.99 -19.53 7.36
C GLN A 158 -13.64 -19.26 6.68
N LYS A 159 -13.19 -18.01 6.71
CA LYS A 159 -11.84 -17.60 6.34
C LYS A 159 -10.77 -18.12 7.31
N GLY A 160 -11.13 -18.66 8.47
CA GLY A 160 -10.16 -19.17 9.46
C GLY A 160 -9.26 -18.10 10.08
N VAL A 161 -9.66 -16.83 10.02
CA VAL A 161 -8.98 -15.74 10.73
C VAL A 161 -9.45 -15.69 12.19
N ILE A 162 -10.70 -16.05 12.43
CA ILE A 162 -11.27 -16.24 13.76
C ILE A 162 -11.39 -17.75 13.99
N SER A 163 -10.85 -18.25 15.10
CA SER A 163 -11.03 -19.66 15.47
C SER A 163 -12.52 -19.95 15.68
N SER A 164 -13.00 -21.10 15.20
CA SER A 164 -14.37 -21.57 15.42
C SER A 164 -14.75 -21.66 16.90
N ASP A 165 -13.74 -21.79 17.77
CA ASP A 165 -13.92 -21.93 19.22
C ASP A 165 -14.00 -20.56 19.93
N THR A 166 -13.84 -19.46 19.19
CA THR A 166 -13.94 -18.11 19.73
C THR A 166 -15.40 -17.77 20.03
N VAL A 167 -15.77 -17.70 21.30
CA VAL A 167 -17.12 -17.32 21.73
C VAL A 167 -17.40 -15.86 21.34
N ASN A 168 -18.44 -15.63 20.54
CA ASN A 168 -18.89 -14.28 20.19
C ASN A 168 -19.64 -13.65 21.38
N TYR A 169 -18.90 -13.15 22.37
CA TYR A 169 -19.46 -12.50 23.56
C TYR A 169 -20.35 -11.28 23.25
N SER A 170 -20.29 -10.73 22.03
CA SER A 170 -21.08 -9.56 21.62
C SER A 170 -22.37 -9.92 20.87
N ASN A 171 -22.59 -11.19 20.47
CA ASN A 171 -23.73 -11.63 19.64
C ASN A 171 -23.99 -10.72 18.42
N THR A 172 -22.95 -10.14 17.83
CA THR A 172 -23.06 -9.28 16.64
C THR A 172 -22.49 -9.98 15.42
N ASN A 173 -23.11 -9.76 14.25
CA ASN A 173 -22.59 -10.24 12.96
C ASN A 173 -21.46 -9.33 12.40
N LEU A 174 -21.01 -8.35 13.18
CA LEU A 174 -19.96 -7.42 12.81
C LEU A 174 -18.57 -8.03 13.09
N PHE A 175 -17.53 -7.46 12.47
CA PHE A 175 -16.16 -7.87 12.75
C PHE A 175 -15.83 -7.78 14.26
N LEU A 176 -14.93 -8.64 14.76
CA LEU A 176 -14.55 -8.73 16.18
C LEU A 176 -14.18 -7.37 16.81
N SER A 177 -13.66 -6.44 16.01
CA SER A 177 -13.29 -5.08 16.44
C SER A 177 -14.30 -3.98 16.04
N GLY A 178 -15.44 -4.33 15.46
CA GLY A 178 -16.47 -3.44 14.92
C GLY A 178 -17.50 -2.94 15.95
N ASN A 179 -17.66 -3.67 17.06
CA ASN A 179 -18.45 -3.23 18.20
C ASN A 179 -17.62 -3.34 19.48
N ARG A 180 -17.33 -2.21 20.14
CA ARG A 180 -16.52 -2.20 21.37
C ARG A 180 -17.36 -2.29 22.66
N GLY A 181 -18.67 -2.50 22.55
CA GLY A 181 -19.59 -2.54 23.69
C GLY A 181 -19.82 -1.16 24.31
N ALA A 182 -20.92 -1.01 25.05
CA ALA A 182 -21.37 0.28 25.62
C ALA A 182 -20.41 0.87 26.68
N GLY A 183 -19.48 0.08 27.23
CA GLY A 183 -18.54 0.51 28.27
C GLY A 183 -17.21 1.09 27.78
N ALA A 184 -16.90 1.01 26.48
CA ALA A 184 -15.67 1.53 25.93
C ALA A 184 -15.84 3.01 25.53
N GLY A 185 -15.71 3.92 26.49
CA GLY A 185 -15.74 5.39 26.33
C GLY A 185 -14.58 5.97 25.47
N ARG A 186 -14.26 5.35 24.34
CA ARG A 186 -12.96 5.43 23.66
C ARG A 186 -13.00 5.69 22.14
N THR A 187 -14.18 5.82 21.53
CA THR A 187 -14.34 6.12 20.10
C THR A 187 -14.31 7.64 19.83
N PHE A 188 -13.88 8.07 18.64
CA PHE A 188 -13.98 9.48 18.26
C PHE A 188 -15.46 9.93 18.20
N PHE A 189 -15.78 11.05 18.86
CA PHE A 189 -17.11 11.68 18.88
C PHE A 189 -18.27 10.72 19.25
N GLN A 190 -18.15 10.10 20.44
CA GLN A 190 -19.14 9.17 20.97
C GLN A 190 -20.57 9.68 21.05
N SER A 191 -20.76 10.97 21.29
CA SER A 191 -22.10 11.56 21.34
C SER A 191 -22.82 11.56 19.99
N ILE A 192 -22.10 11.39 18.88
CA ILE A 192 -22.63 11.47 17.51
C ILE A 192 -22.64 10.10 16.83
N PHE A 193 -21.57 9.31 16.98
CA PHE A 193 -21.39 8.04 16.23
C PHE A 193 -21.56 6.78 17.08
N GLY A 194 -21.71 6.91 18.39
CA GLY A 194 -21.80 5.76 19.30
C GLY A 194 -20.51 4.92 19.40
N PRO A 195 -20.60 3.69 19.93
CA PRO A 195 -19.44 2.80 20.12
C PRO A 195 -19.08 1.98 18.85
N HIS A 196 -19.77 2.22 17.73
CA HIS A 196 -19.63 1.45 16.51
C HIS A 196 -18.45 1.94 15.66
N ARG A 197 -17.64 1.00 15.16
CA ARG A 197 -16.51 1.29 14.25
C ARG A 197 -16.88 0.84 12.85
N VAL A 198 -16.95 1.79 11.93
CA VAL A 198 -17.33 1.56 10.55
C VAL A 198 -16.22 0.84 9.81
N SER A 199 -16.58 -0.23 9.10
CA SER A 199 -15.68 -1.10 8.34
C SER A 199 -15.79 -0.90 6.82
N SER A 200 -16.95 -0.45 6.37
CA SER A 200 -17.33 -0.10 5.02
C SER A 200 -17.07 -1.26 4.03
N LEU A 201 -16.62 -0.94 2.81
CA LEU A 201 -16.28 -1.87 1.73
C LEU A 201 -15.25 -2.93 2.17
N PHE A 202 -14.43 -2.63 3.18
CA PHE A 202 -13.31 -3.47 3.55
C PHE A 202 -13.63 -4.55 4.58
N LEU A 203 -14.84 -4.52 5.18
CA LEU A 203 -15.32 -5.45 6.21
C LEU A 203 -14.48 -5.46 7.51
N GLU A 204 -13.42 -4.64 7.58
CA GLU A 204 -12.55 -4.46 8.73
C GLU A 204 -12.32 -2.95 8.95
N PRO A 205 -12.53 -2.43 10.18
CA PRO A 205 -12.23 -1.03 10.48
C PRO A 205 -10.76 -0.64 10.27
N ASP A 206 -9.81 -1.58 10.45
CA ASP A 206 -8.39 -1.32 10.24
C ASP A 206 -8.06 -1.02 8.77
N SER A 207 -8.67 -1.77 7.84
CA SER A 207 -8.52 -1.56 6.41
C SER A 207 -9.06 -0.20 5.95
N LEU A 208 -10.15 0.30 6.57
CA LEU A 208 -10.66 1.66 6.33
C LEU A 208 -9.67 2.74 6.81
N GLY A 209 -9.05 2.52 7.97
CA GLY A 209 -7.95 3.36 8.47
C GLY A 209 -6.78 3.42 7.49
N ASN A 210 -6.32 2.27 6.99
CA ASN A 210 -5.27 2.20 5.97
C ASN A 210 -5.64 2.96 4.69
N PHE A 211 -6.85 2.77 4.18
CA PHE A 211 -7.33 3.50 3.00
C PHE A 211 -7.28 5.03 3.20
N SER A 212 -7.67 5.52 4.37
CA SER A 212 -7.61 6.95 4.69
C SER A 212 -6.16 7.49 4.69
N ALA A 213 -5.20 6.72 5.19
CA ALA A 213 -3.79 7.08 5.19
C ALA A 213 -3.23 7.13 3.76
N VAL A 214 -3.64 6.20 2.88
CA VAL A 214 -3.29 6.20 1.46
C VAL A 214 -3.84 7.45 0.75
N LEU A 215 -5.11 7.80 0.98
CA LEU A 215 -5.71 9.02 0.43
C LEU A 215 -4.98 10.28 0.90
N PHE A 216 -4.64 10.34 2.19
CA PHE A 216 -3.93 11.47 2.78
C PHE A 216 -2.52 11.61 2.20
N ALA A 217 -1.79 10.50 2.06
CA ALA A 217 -0.47 10.44 1.42
C ALA A 217 -0.49 10.95 -0.02
N TRP A 218 -1.50 10.55 -0.81
CA TRP A 218 -1.69 11.05 -2.17
C TRP A 218 -1.93 12.56 -2.19
N CYS A 219 -2.83 13.05 -1.34
CA CYS A 219 -3.14 14.47 -1.26
C CYS A 219 -1.89 15.28 -0.89
N LEU A 220 -1.09 14.84 0.08
CA LEU A 220 0.17 15.51 0.44
C LEU A 220 1.16 15.51 -0.71
N SER A 221 1.20 14.44 -1.50
CA SER A 221 2.15 14.28 -2.60
C SER A 221 1.84 15.19 -3.78
N VAL A 222 0.57 15.28 -4.17
CA VAL A 222 0.12 15.98 -5.39
C VAL A 222 -0.36 17.41 -5.12
N SER A 223 -0.79 17.73 -3.90
CA SER A 223 -1.33 19.06 -3.59
C SER A 223 -0.30 20.17 -3.87
N ARG A 224 -0.78 21.17 -4.62
CA ARG A 224 -0.04 22.40 -4.92
C ARG A 224 -0.83 23.58 -4.40
N ASN A 225 -0.13 24.64 -3.99
CA ASN A 225 -0.75 25.89 -3.56
C ASN A 225 -1.26 26.71 -4.76
N GLN A 226 -2.17 26.12 -5.54
CA GLN A 226 -2.82 26.73 -6.70
C GLN A 226 -4.33 26.47 -6.61
N PRO A 227 -5.20 27.43 -6.97
CA PRO A 227 -6.64 27.22 -6.97
C PRO A 227 -7.01 26.00 -7.83
N GLY A 228 -7.86 25.12 -7.31
CA GLY A 228 -8.23 23.85 -7.95
C GLY A 228 -7.30 22.65 -7.70
N ARG A 229 -6.09 22.86 -7.15
CA ARG A 229 -5.11 21.78 -6.84
C ARG A 229 -4.85 21.57 -5.34
N ARG A 230 -5.64 22.23 -4.49
CA ARG A 230 -5.48 22.20 -3.02
C ARG A 230 -6.00 20.93 -2.35
N CYS A 231 -6.76 20.09 -3.07
CA CYS A 231 -7.26 18.79 -2.60
C CYS A 231 -8.04 18.84 -1.26
N VAL A 232 -8.58 20.00 -0.87
CA VAL A 232 -9.18 20.25 0.46
C VAL A 232 -10.31 19.28 0.75
N LEU A 233 -11.19 19.04 -0.23
CA LEU A 233 -12.29 18.10 -0.06
C LEU A 233 -11.78 16.68 0.22
N LEU A 234 -10.78 16.20 -0.53
CA LEU A 234 -10.22 14.86 -0.27
C LEU A 234 -9.53 14.74 1.08
N TYR A 235 -8.86 15.80 1.57
CA TYR A 235 -8.34 15.80 2.94
C TYR A 235 -9.47 15.65 3.96
N GLY A 236 -10.55 16.41 3.79
CA GLY A 236 -11.74 16.29 4.64
C GLY A 236 -12.35 14.88 4.60
N LEU A 237 -12.44 14.27 3.42
CA LEU A 237 -12.96 12.90 3.27
C LEU A 237 -12.02 11.85 3.87
N ALA A 238 -10.70 12.00 3.75
CA ALA A 238 -9.74 11.13 4.40
C ALA A 238 -9.84 11.23 5.93
N VAL A 239 -10.00 12.45 6.45
CA VAL A 239 -10.23 12.70 7.89
C VAL A 239 -11.52 12.04 8.36
N LEU A 240 -12.61 12.22 7.61
CA LEU A 240 -13.88 11.55 7.89
C LEU A 240 -13.71 10.02 7.93
N CYS A 241 -12.98 9.43 6.99
CA CYS A 241 -12.77 7.98 6.93
C CYS A 241 -12.06 7.43 8.18
N PHE A 242 -10.97 8.05 8.66
CA PHE A 242 -10.32 7.53 9.88
C PHE A 242 -11.11 7.81 11.16
N ILE A 243 -11.92 8.88 11.19
CA ILE A 243 -12.84 9.14 12.30
C ILE A 243 -13.91 8.05 12.36
N LEU A 244 -14.54 7.73 11.22
CA LEU A 244 -15.54 6.65 11.12
C LEU A 244 -14.96 5.27 11.47
N ALA A 245 -13.71 5.01 11.09
CA ALA A 245 -12.99 3.78 11.42
C ALA A 245 -12.56 3.69 12.90
N ASP A 246 -12.65 4.79 13.65
CA ASP A 246 -12.00 4.98 14.96
C ASP A 246 -10.52 4.57 14.95
N SER A 247 -9.79 4.95 13.90
CA SER A 247 -8.41 4.51 13.69
C SER A 247 -7.40 5.51 14.25
N ARG A 248 -6.97 5.27 15.49
CA ARG A 248 -5.86 6.00 16.15
C ARG A 248 -4.54 5.82 15.41
N PHE A 249 -4.36 4.66 14.78
CA PHE A 249 -3.24 4.41 13.89
C PHE A 249 -3.24 5.40 12.72
N ALA A 250 -4.36 5.48 11.98
CA ALA A 250 -4.44 6.32 10.80
C ALA A 250 -4.29 7.81 11.13
N SER A 251 -4.86 8.28 12.25
CA SER A 251 -4.67 9.68 12.68
C SER A 251 -3.21 9.99 13.03
N GLY A 252 -2.53 9.11 13.76
CA GLY A 252 -1.10 9.23 14.06
C GLY A 252 -0.23 9.19 12.80
N CYS A 253 -0.52 8.27 11.88
CA CYS A 253 0.17 8.17 10.59
C CYS A 253 0.00 9.45 9.75
N CYS A 254 -1.23 9.95 9.60
CA CYS A 254 -1.50 11.20 8.88
C CYS A 254 -0.80 12.40 9.51
N MET A 255 -0.75 12.49 10.84
CA MET A 255 0.00 13.54 11.54
C MET A 255 1.50 13.46 11.23
N LEU A 256 2.10 12.26 11.31
CA LEU A 256 3.52 12.06 10.99
C LEU A 256 3.83 12.36 9.52
N MET A 257 2.94 12.00 8.59
CA MET A 257 3.06 12.36 7.18
C MET A 257 3.03 13.88 6.98
N LEU A 258 2.14 14.60 7.68
CA LEU A 258 2.06 16.05 7.62
C LEU A 258 3.35 16.70 8.15
N LEU A 259 3.84 16.25 9.30
CA LEU A 259 5.11 16.73 9.87
C LEU A 259 6.28 16.45 8.93
N MET A 260 6.34 15.25 8.34
CA MET A 260 7.34 14.91 7.35
C MET A 260 7.24 15.79 6.11
N ARG A 261 6.03 16.10 5.62
CA ARG A 261 5.83 16.97 4.45
C ARG A 261 6.34 18.40 4.69
N ILE A 262 6.21 18.92 5.91
CA ILE A 262 6.72 20.25 6.29
C ILE A 262 8.25 20.24 6.43
N SER A 263 8.82 19.09 6.81
CA SER A 263 10.27 18.95 6.96
C SER A 263 11.04 19.11 5.64
N PRO A 264 12.27 19.65 5.67
CA PRO A 264 13.12 19.76 4.48
C PRO A 264 13.57 18.38 3.95
N PHE A 265 13.43 17.33 4.76
CA PHE A 265 13.89 15.98 4.45
C PHE A 265 12.86 15.15 3.68
N CYS A 266 11.68 15.70 3.37
CA CYS A 266 10.58 14.98 2.71
C CYS A 266 10.90 14.36 1.34
N ARG A 267 12.00 14.78 0.70
CA ARG A 267 12.44 14.29 -0.61
C ARG A 267 13.72 13.47 -0.56
N VAL A 268 14.31 13.30 0.62
CA VAL A 268 15.61 12.65 0.79
C VAL A 268 15.40 11.12 0.81
N PRO A 269 15.98 10.36 -0.13
CA PRO A 269 15.85 8.90 -0.19
C PRO A 269 16.25 8.20 1.12
N LEU A 270 17.27 8.74 1.79
CA LEU A 270 17.75 8.21 3.06
C LEU A 270 16.68 8.25 4.15
N VAL A 271 15.79 9.24 4.16
CA VAL A 271 14.67 9.27 5.13
C VAL A 271 13.69 8.13 4.85
N ALA A 272 13.40 7.85 3.59
CA ALA A 272 12.55 6.73 3.22
C ALA A 272 13.15 5.38 3.62
N PHE A 273 14.48 5.27 3.67
CA PHE A 273 15.18 4.08 4.15
C PHE A 273 15.24 4.01 5.68
N LEU A 274 15.63 5.11 6.34
CA LEU A 274 15.86 5.14 7.78
C LEU A 274 14.57 5.11 8.59
N CYS A 275 13.45 5.64 8.08
CA CYS A 275 12.22 5.73 8.87
C CYS A 275 11.71 4.37 9.37
N PRO A 276 11.55 3.32 8.52
CA PRO A 276 11.15 2.00 8.99
C PRO A 276 12.24 1.32 9.84
N VAL A 277 13.53 1.55 9.54
CA VAL A 277 14.64 0.98 10.32
C VAL A 277 14.67 1.54 11.74
N ILE A 278 14.58 2.86 11.90
CA ILE A 278 14.56 3.53 13.20
C ILE A 278 13.37 3.05 14.03
N VAL A 279 12.19 2.91 13.41
CA VAL A 279 11.01 2.43 14.13
C VAL A 279 11.15 0.95 14.52
N ALA A 280 11.68 0.09 13.65
CA ALA A 280 11.96 -1.30 13.99
C ALA A 280 12.97 -1.42 15.15
N THR A 281 14.06 -0.64 15.12
CA THR A 281 15.04 -0.59 16.21
C THR A 281 14.43 -0.01 17.49
N GLY A 282 13.56 1.00 17.38
CA GLY A 282 12.83 1.54 18.53
C GLY A 282 11.92 0.50 19.18
N LEU A 283 11.27 -0.36 18.38
CA LEU A 283 10.46 -1.46 18.88
C LEU A 283 11.30 -2.53 19.57
N THR A 284 12.47 -2.91 19.04
CA THR A 284 13.34 -3.89 19.71
C THR A 284 13.84 -3.36 21.04
N VAL A 285 14.23 -2.08 21.11
CA VAL A 285 14.61 -1.43 22.37
C VAL A 285 13.44 -1.39 23.34
N LEU A 286 12.24 -1.03 22.88
CA LEU A 286 11.03 -1.03 23.72
C LEU A 286 10.71 -2.43 24.26
N GLY A 287 10.91 -3.47 23.44
CA GLY A 287 10.74 -4.88 23.79
C GLY A 287 11.69 -5.30 24.91
N SER A 288 12.98 -5.03 24.74
CA SER A 288 14.02 -5.32 25.72
C SER A 288 13.78 -4.61 27.06
N LEU A 289 13.27 -3.36 27.04
CA LEU A 289 12.91 -2.63 28.26
C LEU A 289 11.68 -3.20 29.00
N HIS A 290 10.86 -4.02 28.33
CA HIS A 290 9.63 -4.62 28.88
C HIS A 290 9.65 -6.14 28.76
N GLU A 291 10.84 -6.75 28.82
CA GLU A 291 10.99 -8.19 28.76
C GLU A 291 10.28 -8.85 29.96
N LEU A 292 9.55 -9.95 29.70
CA LEU A 292 9.07 -10.85 30.74
C LEU A 292 9.72 -12.21 30.48
N PRO A 293 10.79 -12.56 31.22
CA PRO A 293 11.54 -13.79 30.97
C PRO A 293 10.63 -15.01 31.16
N GLY A 294 10.69 -15.96 30.21
CA GLY A 294 9.95 -17.22 30.25
C GLY A 294 8.47 -17.15 29.85
N VAL A 295 7.93 -15.97 29.50
CA VAL A 295 6.53 -15.80 29.09
C VAL A 295 6.45 -15.48 27.60
N LEU A 296 5.74 -16.34 26.85
CA LEU A 296 5.43 -16.11 25.44
C LEU A 296 4.78 -14.72 25.25
N PRO A 297 5.26 -13.90 24.30
CA PRO A 297 4.64 -12.61 24.00
C PRO A 297 3.16 -12.79 23.67
N ALA A 298 2.29 -12.03 24.34
CA ALA A 298 0.86 -12.01 24.09
C ALA A 298 0.32 -10.57 24.21
N ILE A 299 -0.80 -10.29 23.57
CA ILE A 299 -1.47 -8.99 23.66
C ILE A 299 -2.17 -8.90 25.03
N ILE A 300 -1.55 -8.20 25.98
CA ILE A 300 -2.09 -8.02 27.34
C ILE A 300 -3.16 -6.91 27.37
N LYS A 301 -3.02 -5.88 26.53
CA LYS A 301 -3.97 -4.76 26.39
C LYS A 301 -4.19 -4.47 24.91
N ASP A 302 -5.44 -4.48 24.44
CA ASP A 302 -5.80 -4.13 23.05
C ASP A 302 -5.93 -2.60 22.83
N ASP A 303 -4.93 -1.87 23.31
CA ASP A 303 -4.73 -0.46 23.01
C ASP A 303 -3.43 -0.28 22.21
N LEU A 304 -3.23 0.88 21.57
CA LEU A 304 -2.04 1.17 20.76
C LEU A 304 -0.73 0.85 21.50
N SER A 305 -0.60 1.29 22.76
CA SER A 305 0.57 1.02 23.60
C SER A 305 0.80 -0.49 23.81
N GLY A 306 -0.25 -1.26 24.08
CA GLY A 306 -0.14 -2.70 24.28
C GLY A 306 0.29 -3.43 23.00
N ARG A 307 -0.20 -2.99 21.83
CA ARG A 307 0.24 -3.54 20.54
C ARG A 307 1.69 -3.18 20.20
N LEU A 308 2.15 -1.97 20.53
CA LEU A 308 3.56 -1.59 20.36
C LEU A 308 4.50 -2.43 21.26
N ILE A 309 4.12 -2.64 22.52
CA ILE A 309 4.88 -3.48 23.45
C ILE A 309 4.89 -4.93 22.98
N PHE A 310 3.75 -5.46 22.50
CA PHE A 310 3.67 -6.81 21.94
C PHE A 310 4.61 -6.98 20.73
N SER A 311 4.56 -6.05 19.77
CA SER A 311 5.47 -6.04 18.62
C SER A 311 6.94 -5.99 19.05
N GLY A 312 7.28 -5.13 20.00
CA GLY A 312 8.65 -5.02 20.52
C GLY A 312 9.13 -6.30 21.19
N ARG A 313 8.34 -6.85 22.12
CA ARG A 313 8.65 -8.09 22.84
C ARG A 313 8.78 -9.29 21.90
N LEU A 314 7.99 -9.35 20.84
CA LEU A 314 8.10 -10.42 19.86
C LEU A 314 9.42 -10.37 19.09
N LEU A 315 9.86 -9.18 18.66
CA LEU A 315 11.13 -9.01 17.96
C LEU A 315 12.33 -9.30 18.88
N ASP A 316 12.22 -8.94 20.16
CA ASP A 316 13.25 -9.19 21.17
C ASP A 316 13.34 -10.68 21.57
N TYR A 317 12.20 -11.37 21.62
CA TYR A 317 12.13 -12.81 21.92
C TYR A 317 12.79 -13.69 20.83
N TRP A 318 13.01 -13.15 19.64
CA TRP A 318 13.49 -13.93 18.51
C TRP A 318 14.98 -14.20 18.51
N ASN A 319 15.32 -15.44 18.19
CA ASN A 319 16.70 -15.83 17.91
C ASN A 319 17.12 -15.45 16.49
N ILE A 320 18.42 -15.58 16.22
CA ILE A 320 19.02 -15.30 14.91
C ILE A 320 18.31 -16.06 13.78
N GLY A 321 17.92 -17.33 14.01
CA GLY A 321 17.21 -18.13 13.02
C GLY A 321 15.89 -17.50 12.57
N GLN A 322 15.11 -16.95 13.51
CA GLN A 322 13.84 -16.27 13.22
C GLN A 322 14.05 -14.94 12.50
N TRP A 323 15.07 -14.16 12.91
CA TRP A 323 15.44 -12.91 12.24
C TRP A 323 15.85 -13.08 10.77
N PHE A 324 16.41 -14.23 10.41
CA PHE A 324 16.75 -14.58 9.03
C PHE A 324 15.69 -15.44 8.32
N GLY A 325 14.54 -15.71 8.95
CA GLY A 325 13.45 -16.52 8.39
C GLY A 325 13.75 -18.03 8.28
N LEU A 326 14.85 -18.49 8.90
CA LEU A 326 15.30 -19.89 8.89
C LEU A 326 14.65 -20.75 9.98
N ALA A 327 13.93 -20.13 10.91
CA ALA A 327 13.16 -20.83 11.93
C ALA A 327 11.77 -20.20 12.07
N PRO A 328 10.73 -20.98 12.38
CA PRO A 328 9.39 -20.45 12.56
C PRO A 328 9.28 -19.57 13.81
N SER A 329 8.48 -18.52 13.70
CA SER A 329 7.99 -17.80 14.88
C SER A 329 7.06 -18.70 15.69
N GLN A 330 7.25 -18.71 17.01
CA GLN A 330 6.40 -19.44 17.96
C GLN A 330 5.06 -18.72 18.20
N VAL A 331 4.99 -17.44 17.83
CA VAL A 331 3.81 -16.58 18.01
C VAL A 331 3.31 -16.13 16.65
N TYR A 332 2.00 -16.03 16.52
CA TYR A 332 1.33 -15.54 15.32
C TYR A 332 1.80 -14.13 14.96
N THR A 333 2.30 -13.95 13.74
CA THR A 333 3.02 -12.72 13.33
C THR A 333 2.16 -11.71 12.55
N SER A 334 0.92 -12.02 12.18
CA SER A 334 0.15 -11.08 11.32
C SER A 334 -0.25 -9.80 12.06
N ASP A 335 -0.33 -9.87 13.38
CA ASP A 335 -0.66 -8.75 14.27
C ASP A 335 0.57 -7.87 14.57
N THR A 336 1.72 -8.19 13.97
CA THR A 336 2.99 -7.48 14.11
C THR A 336 3.67 -7.40 12.74
N GLY A 337 3.40 -6.34 11.98
CA GLY A 337 3.84 -6.24 10.59
C GLY A 337 5.36 -6.36 10.39
N TYR A 338 6.19 -5.79 11.29
CA TYR A 338 7.64 -5.96 11.22
C TYR A 338 8.05 -7.42 11.38
N ALA A 339 7.46 -8.11 12.36
CA ALA A 339 7.70 -9.52 12.58
C ALA A 339 7.27 -10.32 11.34
N TYR A 340 6.08 -10.04 10.80
CA TYR A 340 5.61 -10.68 9.57
C TYR A 340 6.63 -10.56 8.42
N VAL A 341 7.14 -9.36 8.15
CA VAL A 341 8.09 -9.15 7.04
C VAL A 341 9.41 -9.85 7.31
N LEU A 342 9.96 -9.71 8.51
CA LEU A 342 11.24 -10.30 8.90
C LEU A 342 11.21 -11.83 8.95
N ASN A 343 10.14 -12.43 9.45
CA ASN A 343 10.01 -13.89 9.50
C ASN A 343 9.78 -14.52 8.11
N ASN A 344 9.19 -13.78 7.16
CA ASN A 344 8.95 -14.31 5.81
C ASN A 344 10.08 -14.00 4.81
N LEU A 345 10.74 -12.84 4.90
CA LEU A 345 11.84 -12.48 3.99
C LEU A 345 13.22 -12.67 4.62
N GLY A 346 13.32 -12.67 5.94
CA GLY A 346 14.57 -12.46 6.65
C GLY A 346 15.01 -11.00 6.62
N ALA A 347 15.84 -10.61 7.60
CA ALA A 347 16.37 -9.25 7.71
C ALA A 347 17.11 -8.79 6.45
N ILE A 348 17.89 -9.66 5.80
CA ILE A 348 18.70 -9.32 4.62
C ILE A 348 17.81 -8.93 3.45
N LEU A 349 16.86 -9.78 3.05
CA LEU A 349 15.98 -9.45 1.94
C LEU A 349 15.06 -8.29 2.29
N THR A 350 14.62 -8.16 3.54
CA THR A 350 13.83 -7.01 3.99
C THR A 350 14.59 -5.71 3.77
N LEU A 351 15.85 -5.63 4.21
CA LEU A 351 16.71 -4.46 4.01
C LEU A 351 17.04 -4.24 2.54
N PHE A 352 17.23 -5.31 1.75
CA PHE A 352 17.43 -5.22 0.32
C PHE A 352 16.21 -4.61 -0.39
N TYR A 353 15.01 -5.10 -0.14
CA TYR A 353 13.78 -4.55 -0.72
C TYR A 353 13.52 -3.11 -0.27
N LEU A 354 13.76 -2.81 1.01
CA LEU A 354 13.68 -1.44 1.52
C LEU A 354 14.70 -0.53 0.83
N GLY A 355 15.92 -1.01 0.59
CA GLY A 355 16.96 -0.31 -0.16
C GLY A 355 16.55 -0.06 -1.62
N VAL A 356 16.05 -1.09 -2.31
CA VAL A 356 15.54 -0.96 -3.68
C VAL A 356 14.43 0.08 -3.75
N PHE A 357 13.48 0.05 -2.82
CA PHE A 357 12.39 1.02 -2.75
C PHE A 357 12.90 2.44 -2.46
N ALA A 358 13.69 2.61 -1.41
CA ALA A 358 14.13 3.91 -0.94
C ALA A 358 15.07 4.61 -1.95
N PHE A 359 16.02 3.87 -2.52
CA PHE A 359 17.03 4.39 -3.44
C PHE A 359 16.64 4.32 -4.92
N HIS A 360 15.47 3.76 -5.25
CA HIS A 360 14.89 3.91 -6.59
C HIS A 360 14.75 5.41 -6.95
N ARG A 361 15.23 5.75 -8.15
CA ARG A 361 15.24 7.12 -8.65
C ARG A 361 13.83 7.61 -8.94
N SER A 362 13.38 8.56 -8.13
CA SER A 362 12.15 9.32 -8.35
C SER A 362 12.26 10.21 -9.60
N ARG A 363 11.34 10.04 -10.56
CA ARG A 363 11.31 10.82 -11.81
C ARG A 363 10.71 12.21 -11.65
N THR A 364 9.86 12.38 -10.65
CA THR A 364 9.11 13.61 -10.37
C THR A 364 9.25 14.00 -8.88
N PRO A 365 9.14 15.29 -8.53
CA PRO A 365 9.15 15.68 -7.11
C PRO A 365 7.96 15.08 -6.34
N GLU A 366 6.80 14.94 -6.99
CA GLU A 366 5.61 14.29 -6.41
C GLU A 366 5.89 12.85 -6.01
N SER A 367 6.61 12.10 -6.86
CA SER A 367 6.99 10.71 -6.54
C SER A 367 8.00 10.60 -5.40
N ALA A 368 8.92 11.56 -5.26
CA ALA A 368 9.85 11.59 -4.14
C ALA A 368 9.10 11.80 -2.81
N ILE A 369 8.09 12.66 -2.81
CA ILE A 369 7.25 12.89 -1.62
C ILE A 369 6.39 11.67 -1.34
N MET A 370 5.72 11.12 -2.36
CA MET A 370 4.89 9.93 -2.22
C MET A 370 5.67 8.75 -1.65
N LYS A 371 6.92 8.55 -2.12
CA LYS A 371 7.85 7.55 -1.57
C LYS A 371 8.10 7.75 -0.08
N THR A 372 8.34 8.98 0.37
CA THR A 372 8.51 9.27 1.80
C THR A 372 7.22 9.05 2.58
N MET A 373 6.06 9.43 2.04
CA MET A 373 4.76 9.17 2.70
C MET A 373 4.48 7.67 2.83
N ILE A 374 4.78 6.88 1.79
CA ILE A 374 4.71 5.42 1.82
C ILE A 374 5.65 4.87 2.89
N SER A 375 6.87 5.39 2.99
CA SER A 375 7.81 4.97 4.03
C SER A 375 7.28 5.24 5.45
N VAL A 376 6.70 6.41 5.71
CA VAL A 376 6.02 6.71 6.99
C VAL A 376 4.84 5.78 7.24
N TYR A 377 4.04 5.51 6.20
CA TYR A 377 2.90 4.59 6.28
C TYR A 377 3.34 3.18 6.66
N PHE A 378 4.34 2.62 5.96
CA PHE A 378 4.90 1.32 6.30
C PHE A 378 5.54 1.35 7.69
N ALA A 379 6.30 2.39 8.02
CA ALA A 379 6.99 2.49 9.29
C ALA A 379 6.04 2.41 10.49
N THR A 380 4.90 3.08 10.38
CA THR A 380 3.87 3.13 11.44
C THR A 380 2.92 1.94 11.40
N SER A 381 2.51 1.48 10.22
CA SER A 381 1.52 0.40 10.10
C SER A 381 2.11 -0.96 10.47
N LEU A 382 3.38 -1.21 10.11
CA LEU A 382 4.08 -2.44 10.47
C LEU A 382 4.26 -2.61 11.99
N CYS A 383 4.07 -1.56 12.79
CA CYS A 383 4.06 -1.68 14.25
C CYS A 383 2.84 -2.42 14.79
N ILE A 384 1.73 -2.47 14.05
CA ILE A 384 0.41 -2.87 14.55
C ILE A 384 -0.18 -4.04 13.75
N GLY A 385 0.26 -4.24 12.50
CA GLY A 385 -0.18 -5.37 11.69
C GLY A 385 0.37 -5.39 10.27
N ALA A 386 0.12 -6.50 9.58
CA ALA A 386 0.51 -6.70 8.17
C ALA A 386 -0.58 -6.26 7.17
N SER A 387 -1.59 -5.50 7.60
CA SER A 387 -2.74 -5.09 6.77
C SER A 387 -2.34 -4.19 5.57
N VAL A 388 -1.15 -3.59 5.63
CA VAL A 388 -0.46 -2.84 4.56
C VAL A 388 -0.30 -3.62 3.26
N PHE A 389 -0.17 -4.94 3.35
CA PHE A 389 0.10 -5.82 2.21
C PHE A 389 -1.17 -6.36 1.54
N THR A 390 -2.34 -6.11 2.13
CA THR A 390 -3.61 -6.61 1.59
C THR A 390 -3.94 -5.91 0.27
N ILE A 391 -4.42 -6.68 -0.71
CA ILE A 391 -4.78 -6.13 -2.03
C ILE A 391 -5.84 -5.01 -1.92
N LYS A 392 -6.69 -5.06 -0.88
CA LYS A 392 -7.73 -4.07 -0.54
C LYS A 392 -7.23 -2.63 -0.61
N THR A 393 -6.03 -2.37 -0.09
CA THR A 393 -5.45 -1.01 -0.01
C THR A 393 -4.11 -0.90 -0.73
N ALA A 394 -3.32 -1.98 -0.76
CA ALA A 394 -2.03 -2.01 -1.45
C ALA A 394 -2.19 -1.76 -2.96
N ALA A 395 -3.23 -2.31 -3.60
CA ALA A 395 -3.48 -2.09 -5.02
C ALA A 395 -3.61 -0.60 -5.36
N LEU A 396 -4.38 0.15 -4.56
CA LEU A 396 -4.53 1.59 -4.72
C LEU A 396 -3.21 2.32 -4.44
N LEU A 397 -2.54 2.01 -3.32
CA LEU A 397 -1.31 2.68 -2.91
C LEU A 397 -0.22 2.63 -3.99
N TRP A 398 0.07 1.42 -4.48
CA TRP A 398 1.12 1.20 -5.47
C TRP A 398 0.73 1.73 -6.85
N PHE A 399 -0.55 1.63 -7.22
CA PHE A 399 -1.08 2.27 -8.42
C PHE A 399 -0.88 3.79 -8.39
N LEU A 400 -1.25 4.45 -7.29
CA LEU A 400 -1.06 5.89 -7.12
C LEU A 400 0.42 6.26 -7.13
N TYR A 401 1.29 5.49 -6.44
CA TYR A 401 2.73 5.72 -6.49
C TYR A 401 3.27 5.65 -7.92
N GLY A 402 2.87 4.64 -8.69
CA GLY A 402 3.24 4.51 -10.10
C GLY A 402 2.79 5.70 -10.95
N VAL A 403 1.58 6.22 -10.71
CA VAL A 403 1.09 7.41 -11.41
C VAL A 403 1.96 8.63 -11.09
N THR A 404 2.37 8.83 -9.82
CA THR A 404 3.23 9.98 -9.46
C THR A 404 4.56 10.02 -10.22
N GLU A 405 5.14 8.86 -10.58
CA GLU A 405 6.38 8.78 -11.38
C GLU A 405 6.24 9.29 -12.82
N VAL A 406 5.01 9.42 -13.33
CA VAL A 406 4.70 9.97 -14.66
C VAL A 406 3.97 11.31 -14.59
N MET A 407 3.61 11.79 -13.40
CA MET A 407 3.04 13.12 -13.14
C MET A 407 4.12 14.20 -13.20
N GLY A 408 4.59 14.51 -14.41
CA GLY A 408 5.47 15.65 -14.65
C GLY A 408 5.03 16.38 -15.92
N PRO A 409 5.43 17.65 -16.12
CA PRO A 409 5.35 18.23 -17.45
C PRO A 409 6.09 17.26 -18.37
N ALA A 410 5.39 16.71 -19.37
CA ALA A 410 6.01 15.88 -20.39
C ALA A 410 7.33 16.56 -20.73
N ARG A 411 8.47 15.92 -20.47
CA ARG A 411 9.74 16.43 -20.97
C ARG A 411 9.56 16.44 -22.47
N GLN A 412 9.14 17.58 -22.99
CA GLN A 412 9.27 17.96 -24.37
C GLN A 412 10.78 17.90 -24.60
N SER A 413 11.26 16.74 -25.02
CA SER A 413 12.48 16.64 -25.79
C SER A 413 12.21 17.24 -27.17
N VAL A 414 11.71 18.47 -27.21
CA VAL A 414 11.87 19.34 -28.36
C VAL A 414 13.20 20.01 -28.08
N ARG A 415 14.30 19.31 -28.42
CA ARG A 415 15.45 20.08 -28.91
C ARG A 415 14.89 20.79 -30.14
N PRO A 416 14.80 22.13 -30.19
CA PRO A 416 14.61 22.76 -31.48
C PRO A 416 15.81 22.30 -32.30
N VAL A 417 15.54 21.51 -33.35
CA VAL A 417 16.50 21.34 -34.43
C VAL A 417 16.74 22.77 -34.89
N ARG A 418 17.88 23.33 -34.49
CA ARG A 418 18.33 24.64 -34.91
C ARG A 418 18.36 24.55 -36.43
N ALA A 419 17.34 25.11 -37.09
CA ALA A 419 17.26 25.13 -38.53
C ALA A 419 18.57 25.74 -39.02
N ALA A 420 19.36 24.94 -39.73
CA ALA A 420 20.54 25.43 -40.41
C ALA A 420 20.06 26.52 -41.36
N ARG A 421 20.44 27.77 -41.09
CA ARG A 421 20.31 28.87 -42.04
C ARG A 421 20.98 28.41 -43.36
N PRO A 422 20.32 28.49 -44.52
CA PRO A 422 21.04 28.34 -45.77
C PRO A 422 21.97 29.55 -45.89
N ALA A 423 23.28 29.29 -45.95
CA ALA A 423 24.25 30.30 -46.31
C ALA A 423 24.01 30.70 -47.76
N ALA A 424 23.35 31.84 -47.97
CA ALA A 424 23.32 32.52 -49.25
C ALA A 424 24.76 32.92 -49.60
N ARG A 425 25.37 32.18 -50.53
CA ARG A 425 26.65 32.55 -51.12
C ARG A 425 26.36 33.53 -52.25
N ALA A 426 26.44 34.82 -51.95
CA ALA A 426 26.53 35.87 -52.95
C ALA A 426 27.84 35.69 -53.73
N VAL A 427 27.73 35.41 -55.03
CA VAL A 427 28.85 35.51 -55.98
C VAL A 427 28.70 36.86 -56.67
N LEU A 428 29.70 37.72 -56.47
CA LEU A 428 29.85 39.04 -57.10
C LEU A 428 30.20 38.91 -58.60
N PRO A 429 29.90 39.93 -59.42
CA PRO A 429 30.13 39.91 -60.86
C PRO A 429 31.58 40.24 -61.20
N HIS A 430 32.17 39.52 -62.15
CA HIS A 430 33.41 39.92 -62.81
C HIS A 430 33.08 40.97 -63.87
N VAL A 431 33.57 42.18 -63.65
CA VAL A 431 33.64 43.28 -64.62
C VAL A 431 34.68 42.93 -65.67
N ALA A 432 34.26 43.00 -66.93
CA ALA A 432 35.10 43.01 -68.11
C ALA A 432 35.83 44.36 -68.21
N GLY A 433 37.15 44.31 -68.46
CA GLY A 433 38.00 45.45 -68.73
C GLY A 433 38.96 45.12 -69.87
N ALA A 434 38.85 45.91 -70.94
CA ALA A 434 39.43 45.76 -72.27
C ALA A 434 40.97 45.66 -72.35
N ALA A 435 41.42 44.94 -73.36
CA ALA A 435 42.60 45.27 -74.15
C ALA A 435 42.30 44.96 -75.63
N VAL A 436 42.65 45.95 -76.48
CA VAL A 436 42.51 46.10 -77.94
C VAL A 436 41.18 46.65 -78.44
#